data_AF-A0A1S9CES9-F1
#
_entry.id   AF-A0A1S9CES9-F1
#
_cell.length_a   1.000
_cell.length_b   1.000
_cell.length_c   1.000
_cell.angle_alpha   90.00
_cell.angle_beta   90.00
_cell.angle_gamma   90.00
#
_symmetry.space_group_name_H-M   'P 1'
#
loop_
_entity.id
_entity.type
_entity.pdbx_description
1 polymer ?
#
loop_
_entity_poly.entity_id
_entity_poly.type
_entity_poly.pdbx_seq_one_letter_code
_entity_poly.pdbx_strand_id
1 'polypeptide(L)'
;MENNLMEQLDLLVNLIQTIISKQHFEISLVNKILKICLGIYMDMSSKMESQELTKDIEVFTELSKAIENEDYILIEDLLEYELLDIIKQWQVCMK
;
A
#
# COMPACT_ATOMS: atom_id res chain seq x y z
N MET A 1 21.36 1.73 -1.31
CA MET A 1 20.10 2.43 -1.07
C MET A 1 18.92 1.58 -1.53
N GLU A 2 19.02 0.89 -2.68
CA GLU A 2 18.00 -0.06 -3.18
C GLU A 2 17.70 -1.25 -2.24
N ASN A 3 18.71 -1.85 -1.60
CA ASN A 3 18.46 -2.95 -0.63
C ASN A 3 17.51 -2.55 0.52
N ASN A 4 17.53 -1.30 0.97
CA ASN A 4 16.69 -0.86 2.08
C ASN A 4 15.22 -0.68 1.64
N LEU A 5 14.99 -0.27 0.39
CA LEU A 5 13.64 -0.08 -0.13
C LEU A 5 12.96 -1.42 -0.44
N MET A 6 13.72 -2.39 -0.96
CA MET A 6 13.20 -3.76 -1.14
C MET A 6 12.81 -4.40 0.21
N GLU A 7 13.64 -4.26 1.24
CA GLU A 7 13.32 -4.73 2.60
C GLU A 7 12.06 -4.04 3.16
N GLN A 8 11.88 -2.73 2.92
CA GLN A 8 10.67 -2.02 3.33
C GLN A 8 9.42 -2.55 2.64
N LEU A 9 9.49 -2.85 1.33
CA LEU A 9 8.39 -3.45 0.58
C LEU A 9 8.04 -4.84 1.11
N ASP A 10 9.04 -5.69 1.37
CA ASP A 10 8.82 -7.02 1.95
C ASP A 10 8.16 -6.94 3.34
N LEU A 11 8.60 -6.00 4.19
CA LEU A 11 7.98 -5.76 5.49
C LEU A 11 6.53 -5.27 5.36
N LEU A 12 6.24 -4.43 4.37
CA LEU A 12 4.90 -3.91 4.06
C LEU A 12 3.94 -5.02 3.64
N VAL A 13 4.37 -5.91 2.73
CA VAL A 13 3.59 -7.10 2.33
C VAL A 13 3.24 -7.94 3.56
N ASN A 14 4.24 -8.26 4.38
CA ASN A 14 4.04 -9.06 5.58
C ASN A 14 3.08 -8.40 6.58
N LEU A 15 3.19 -7.07 6.74
CA LEU A 15 2.32 -6.31 7.63
C LEU A 15 0.86 -6.33 7.16
N ILE A 16 0.62 -6.08 5.86
CA ILE A 16 -0.73 -6.08 5.28
C ILE A 16 -1.34 -7.48 5.37
N GLN A 17 -0.59 -8.53 5.01
CA GLN A 17 -1.04 -9.91 5.15
C GLN A 17 -1.36 -10.27 6.60
N THR A 18 -0.57 -9.79 7.56
CA THR A 18 -0.85 -9.98 8.98
C THR A 18 -2.15 -9.30 9.40
N ILE A 19 -2.42 -8.10 8.89
CA ILE A 19 -3.66 -7.37 9.15
C ILE A 19 -4.87 -8.11 8.62
N ILE A 20 -4.85 -8.52 7.34
CA ILE A 20 -5.95 -9.23 6.69
C ILE A 20 -6.18 -10.62 7.34
N SER A 21 -5.12 -11.29 7.79
CA SER A 21 -5.25 -12.57 8.49
C SER A 21 -5.92 -12.47 9.86
N LYS A 22 -6.02 -11.25 10.43
CA LYS A 22 -6.68 -11.00 11.70
C LYS A 22 -8.11 -10.52 11.44
N GLN A 23 -9.07 -11.10 12.15
CA GLN A 23 -10.48 -10.68 12.07
C GLN A 23 -10.73 -9.22 12.45
N HIS A 24 -9.75 -8.55 13.08
CA HIS A 24 -9.84 -7.15 13.49
C HIS A 24 -8.49 -6.43 13.31
N PHE A 25 -8.57 -5.17 12.89
CA PHE A 25 -7.43 -4.26 12.80
C PHE A 25 -7.80 -2.85 13.25
N GLU A 26 -6.78 -2.06 13.59
CA GLU A 26 -6.96 -0.66 13.94
C GLU A 26 -6.81 0.22 12.70
N ILE A 27 -7.72 1.17 12.51
CA ILE A 27 -7.61 2.21 11.47
C ILE A 27 -6.29 3.01 11.62
N SER A 28 -5.84 3.20 12.85
CA SER A 28 -4.55 3.85 13.16
C SER A 28 -3.37 3.18 12.47
N LEU A 29 -3.41 1.85 12.33
CA LEU A 29 -2.39 1.04 11.70
C LEU A 29 -2.47 1.14 10.17
N VAL A 30 -3.68 1.08 9.62
CA VAL A 30 -3.93 1.24 8.17
C VAL A 30 -3.49 2.62 7.69
N ASN A 31 -3.77 3.67 8.46
CA ASN A 31 -3.29 5.02 8.14
C ASN A 31 -1.75 5.12 8.13
N LYS A 32 -1.06 4.38 9.02
CA LYS A 32 0.41 4.30 8.97
C LYS A 32 0.90 3.60 7.72
N ILE A 33 0.24 2.51 7.32
CA ILE A 33 0.55 1.80 6.06
C ILE A 33 0.41 2.73 4.88
N LEU A 34 -0.73 3.43 4.75
CA LEU A 34 -0.97 4.38 3.67
C LEU A 34 0.13 5.45 3.61
N LYS A 35 0.55 6.00 4.75
CA LYS A 35 1.65 6.98 4.80
C LYS A 35 3.00 6.42 4.34
N ILE A 36 3.31 5.17 4.69
CA ILE A 36 4.54 4.52 4.22
C ILE A 36 4.45 4.30 2.70
N CYS A 37 3.32 3.78 2.20
CA CYS A 37 3.09 3.60 0.77
C CYS A 37 3.24 4.92 0.00
N LEU A 38 2.68 6.02 0.50
CA LEU A 38 2.83 7.34 -0.11
C LEU A 38 4.30 7.80 -0.13
N GLY A 39 5.07 7.54 0.93
CA GLY A 39 6.50 7.84 0.96
C GLY A 39 7.27 7.07 -0.11
N ILE A 40 7.02 5.75 -0.21
CA ILE A 40 7.63 4.89 -1.22
C ILE A 40 7.22 5.31 -2.63
N TYR A 41 5.93 5.62 -2.83
CA TYR A 41 5.41 6.08 -4.11
C TYR A 41 6.15 7.34 -4.58
N MET A 42 6.39 8.31 -3.69
CA MET A 42 7.14 9.52 -4.05
C MET A 42 8.56 9.18 -4.51
N ASP A 43 9.23 8.23 -3.85
CA ASP A 43 10.57 7.77 -4.23
C ASP A 43 10.56 6.99 -5.56
N MET A 44 9.50 6.23 -5.83
CA MET A 44 9.32 5.39 -7.03
C MET A 44 8.78 6.16 -8.24
N SER A 45 8.08 7.26 -8.04
CA SER A 45 7.37 8.01 -9.10
C SER A 45 8.27 8.48 -10.24
N SER A 46 9.57 8.65 -9.96
CA SER A 46 10.59 8.99 -10.96
C SER A 46 11.02 7.82 -11.86
N LYS A 47 10.67 6.58 -11.49
CA LYS A 47 11.12 5.33 -12.13
C LYS A 47 9.99 4.55 -12.82
N MET A 48 8.73 4.95 -12.65
CA MET A 48 7.55 4.22 -13.14
C MET A 48 6.90 4.84 -14.36
N GLU A 49 6.18 4.02 -15.13
CA GLU A 49 5.39 4.49 -16.26
C GLU A 49 4.13 5.26 -15.79
N SER A 50 3.70 6.24 -16.58
CA SER A 50 2.62 7.17 -16.17
C SER A 50 1.27 6.51 -15.93
N GLN A 51 0.98 5.37 -16.58
CA GLN A 51 -0.28 4.65 -16.41
C GLN A 51 -0.34 3.90 -15.07
N GLU A 52 0.77 3.30 -14.64
CA GLU A 52 0.86 2.60 -13.35
C GLU A 52 0.67 3.59 -12.19
N LEU A 53 1.28 4.77 -12.31
CA LEU A 53 1.17 5.86 -11.32
C LEU A 53 -0.26 6.37 -11.11
N THR A 54 -1.13 6.26 -12.11
CA THR A 54 -2.52 6.74 -12.01
C THR A 54 -3.35 5.78 -11.15
N LYS A 55 -3.18 4.46 -11.34
CA LYS A 55 -3.88 3.44 -10.55
C LYS A 55 -3.50 3.52 -9.06
N ASP A 56 -2.21 3.71 -8.77
CA ASP A 56 -1.72 3.84 -7.39
C ASP A 56 -2.41 4.99 -6.65
N ILE A 57 -2.51 6.16 -7.29
CA ILE A 57 -3.16 7.35 -6.71
C ILE A 57 -4.65 7.10 -6.45
N GLU A 58 -5.35 6.41 -7.35
CA GLU A 58 -6.76 6.07 -7.18
C GLU A 58 -6.96 5.22 -5.93
N VAL A 59 -6.18 4.14 -5.78
CA VAL A 59 -6.26 3.25 -4.62
C VAL A 59 -5.90 3.98 -3.32
N PHE A 60 -4.89 4.85 -3.32
CA PHE A 60 -4.55 5.65 -2.13
C PHE A 60 -5.66 6.63 -1.75
N THR A 61 -6.31 7.22 -2.76
CA THR A 61 -7.42 8.14 -2.54
C THR A 61 -8.63 7.42 -1.95
N GLU A 62 -8.98 6.25 -2.48
CA GLU A 62 -10.07 5.42 -1.95
C GLU A 62 -9.76 4.91 -0.55
N LEU A 63 -8.54 4.45 -0.30
CA LEU A 63 -8.12 3.98 1.02
C LEU A 63 -8.15 5.13 2.05
N SER A 64 -7.73 6.34 1.67
CA SER A 64 -7.84 7.52 2.53
C SER A 64 -9.30 7.82 2.90
N LYS A 65 -10.21 7.77 1.93
CA LYS A 65 -11.65 7.97 2.18
C LYS A 65 -12.23 6.87 3.06
N ALA A 66 -11.83 5.61 2.85
CA ALA A 66 -12.29 4.49 3.66
C ALA A 66 -11.82 4.63 5.12
N ILE A 67 -10.57 5.07 5.33
CA ILE A 67 -10.02 5.40 6.65
C ILE A 67 -10.80 6.53 7.33
N GLU A 68 -11.09 7.62 6.62
CA GLU A 68 -11.83 8.77 7.16
C GLU A 68 -13.27 8.41 7.57
N ASN A 69 -13.90 7.52 6.82
CA ASN A 69 -15.26 7.06 7.10
C ASN A 69 -15.32 5.86 8.05
N GLU A 70 -14.16 5.37 8.52
CA GLU A 70 -14.05 4.14 9.31
C GLU A 70 -14.72 2.92 8.65
N ASP A 71 -14.64 2.82 7.32
CA ASP A 71 -15.22 1.73 6.54
C ASP A 71 -14.29 0.51 6.53
N TYR A 72 -14.40 -0.32 7.58
CA TYR A 72 -13.55 -1.49 7.76
C TYR A 72 -13.64 -2.50 6.62
N ILE A 73 -14.81 -2.65 5.99
CA ILE A 73 -15.01 -3.64 4.91
C ILE A 73 -14.26 -3.15 3.67
N LEU A 74 -14.47 -1.90 3.27
CA LEU A 74 -13.78 -1.34 2.12
C LEU A 74 -12.26 -1.26 2.35
N ILE A 75 -11.82 -0.97 3.57
CA ILE A 75 -10.39 -1.02 3.92
C ILE A 75 -9.82 -2.42 3.70
N GLU A 76 -10.50 -3.47 4.19
CA GLU A 76 -10.04 -4.85 4.02
C GLU A 76 -9.92 -5.22 2.54
N ASP A 77 -10.95 -4.91 1.73
CA ASP A 77 -10.95 -5.16 0.29
C ASP A 77 -9.80 -4.42 -0.43
N LEU A 78 -9.60 -3.13 -0.13
CA LEU A 78 -8.53 -2.33 -0.73
C LEU A 78 -7.14 -2.83 -0.32
N LEU A 79 -6.97 -3.30 0.92
CA LEU A 79 -5.71 -3.87 1.39
C LEU A 79 -5.41 -5.20 0.70
N GLU A 80 -6.40 -6.10 0.60
CA GLU A 80 -6.22 -7.45 0.09
C GLU A 80 -6.02 -7.50 -1.42
N TYR A 81 -6.87 -6.79 -2.17
CA TYR A 81 -6.96 -6.98 -3.61
C TYR A 81 -6.21 -5.91 -4.42
N GLU A 82 -6.08 -4.69 -3.90
CA GLU A 82 -5.48 -3.59 -4.65
C GLU A 82 -4.08 -3.22 -4.12
N LEU A 83 -3.96 -2.88 -2.83
CA LEU A 83 -2.71 -2.37 -2.27
C LEU A 83 -1.59 -3.42 -2.29
N LEU A 84 -1.91 -4.69 -1.99
CA LEU A 84 -0.93 -5.78 -2.10
C LEU A 84 -0.43 -5.98 -3.52
N ASP A 85 -1.26 -5.80 -4.54
CA ASP A 85 -0.85 -5.93 -5.93
C ASP A 85 0.09 -4.79 -6.33
N ILE A 86 -0.24 -3.55 -5.96
CA ILE A 86 0.60 -2.36 -6.15
C ILE A 86 2.00 -2.59 -5.57
N ILE A 87 2.08 -3.01 -4.31
CA ILE A 87 3.38 -3.23 -3.63
C ILE A 87 4.19 -4.31 -4.34
N LYS A 88 3.55 -5.39 -4.83
CA LYS A 88 4.23 -6.43 -5.61
C LYS A 88 4.72 -5.92 -6.95
N GLN A 89 3.96 -5.06 -7.63
CA GLN A 89 4.41 -4.43 -8.88
C GLN A 89 5.63 -3.55 -8.62
N TRP A 90 5.62 -2.76 -7.54
CA TRP A 90 6.78 -1.98 -7.13
C TRP A 90 8.01 -2.86 -6.91
N GLN A 91 7.86 -4.00 -6.23
CA GLN A 91 8.94 -4.97 -6.04
C GLN A 91 9.49 -5.53 -7.36
N VAL A 92 8.67 -5.68 -8.40
CA VAL A 92 9.13 -6.09 -9.73
C VAL A 92 9.93 -4.98 -10.39
N CYS A 93 9.47 -3.73 -10.34
CA CYS A 93 10.17 -2.58 -10.92
C CYS A 93 11.55 -2.32 -10.28
N MET A 94 11.78 -2.80 -9.05
CA MET A 94 13.05 -2.66 -8.34
C MET A 94 14.07 -3.77 -8.62
N LYS A 95 13.66 -4.89 -9.24
CA LYS A 95 14.55 -6.03 -9.55
C LYS A 95 15.26 -5.86 -10.88
#